data_AF-A0A9Q3WIA7-F1
#
_entry.id   AF-A0A9Q3WIA7-F1
#
_cell.length_a   1.000
_cell.length_b   1.000
_cell.length_c   1.000
_cell.angle_alpha   90.00
_cell.angle_beta   90.00
_cell.angle_gamma   90.00
#
_symmetry.space_group_name_H-M   'P 1'
#
loop_
_entity.id
_entity.type
_entity.pdbx_description
1 polymer ?
#
loop_
_entity_poly.entity_id
_entity_poly.type
_entity_poly.pdbx_seq_one_letter_code
_entity_poly.pdbx_strand_id
1 'polypeptide(L)'
;MSAPQAFSIVWDGIPVEITYHQRRWNSDFDHIELRVPDGHILPVTETGYRSHFLLCGIVEEYGGVEGFVSAWLDHEAKSPEWKARKDAARQMSLF
;
A
#
# COMPACT_ATOMS: atom_id res chain seq x y z
N MET A 1 11.73 6.06 19.15
CA MET A 1 10.68 5.48 18.28
C MET A 1 9.38 6.23 18.53
N SER A 2 8.83 6.87 17.51
CA SER A 2 7.51 7.50 17.59
C SER A 2 6.43 6.42 17.67
N ALA A 3 5.27 6.75 18.24
CA ALA A 3 4.13 5.85 18.24
C ALA A 3 3.69 5.53 16.79
N PRO A 4 3.21 4.31 16.51
CA PRO A 4 2.62 4.01 15.22
C PRO A 4 1.43 4.92 14.94
N GLN A 5 1.35 5.43 13.72
CA GLN A 5 0.22 6.21 13.24
C GLN A 5 -0.60 5.34 12.29
N ALA A 6 -1.87 5.13 12.62
CA ALA A 6 -2.79 4.37 11.79
C ALA A 6 -3.61 5.33 10.90
N PHE A 7 -3.71 4.99 9.63
CA PHE A 7 -4.50 5.70 8.63
C PHE A 7 -5.37 4.70 7.87
N SER A 8 -6.40 5.19 7.21
CA SER A 8 -7.27 4.36 6.38
C SER A 8 -7.66 5.12 5.13
N ILE A 9 -7.42 4.52 3.98
CA ILE A 9 -7.77 5.10 2.68
C ILE A 9 -8.69 4.15 1.92
N VAL A 10 -9.41 4.68 0.94
CA VAL A 10 -10.17 3.86 -0.02
C VAL A 10 -9.51 4.01 -1.38
N TRP A 11 -8.94 2.92 -1.90
CA TRP A 11 -8.24 2.88 -3.18
C TRP A 11 -8.96 1.96 -4.17
N ASP A 12 -9.42 2.49 -5.30
CA ASP A 12 -10.23 1.76 -6.31
C ASP A 12 -11.48 1.05 -5.71
N GLY A 13 -12.04 1.61 -4.62
CA GLY A 13 -13.16 1.01 -3.88
C GLY A 13 -12.76 -0.02 -2.82
N ILE A 14 -11.47 -0.30 -2.65
CA ILE A 14 -10.92 -1.23 -1.66
C ILE A 14 -10.47 -0.45 -0.41
N PRO A 15 -10.94 -0.79 0.80
CA PRO A 15 -10.45 -0.19 2.03
C PRO A 15 -9.03 -0.70 2.33
N VAL A 16 -8.09 0.23 2.52
CA VAL A 16 -6.70 -0.09 2.87
C VAL A 16 -6.36 0.61 4.17
N GLU A 17 -5.99 -0.20 5.16
CA GLU A 17 -5.44 0.23 6.44
C GLU A 17 -3.93 0.39 6.31
N ILE A 18 -3.40 1.50 6.83
CA ILE A 18 -1.99 1.86 6.75
C ILE A 18 -1.49 2.08 8.17
N THR A 19 -0.45 1.34 8.57
CA THR A 19 0.27 1.62 9.82
C THR A 19 1.63 2.19 9.47
N TYR A 20 1.89 3.41 9.93
CA TYR A 20 3.13 4.12 9.68
C TYR A 20 3.98 4.19 10.96
N HIS A 21 5.23 3.77 10.84
CA HIS A 21 6.24 3.80 11.88
C HIS A 21 7.38 4.72 11.45
N GLN A 22 7.44 5.91 12.05
CA GLN A 22 8.56 6.84 11.85
C GLN A 22 9.83 6.37 12.54
N ARG A 23 10.95 6.42 11.82
CA ARG A 23 12.30 6.07 12.32
C ARG A 23 12.28 4.77 13.12
N ARG A 24 11.74 3.71 12.50
CA ARG A 24 11.64 2.41 13.16
C ARG A 24 13.05 1.94 13.52
N TRP A 25 13.22 1.40 14.73
CA TRP A 25 14.53 1.02 15.27
C TRP A 25 15.59 2.13 15.31
N ASN A 26 15.18 3.40 15.50
CA ASN A 26 16.10 4.56 15.50
C ASN A 26 16.97 4.65 14.23
N SER A 27 16.47 4.13 13.10
CA SER A 27 17.14 4.18 11.80
C SER A 27 16.61 5.33 10.95
N ASP A 28 17.33 5.67 9.88
CA ASP A 28 16.91 6.62 8.83
C ASP A 28 15.82 6.07 7.89
N PHE A 29 15.17 4.98 8.30
CA PHE A 29 14.11 4.32 7.57
C PHE A 29 12.78 4.44 8.30
N ASP A 30 11.77 4.81 7.54
CA ASP A 30 10.40 4.64 7.93
C ASP A 30 9.88 3.27 7.49
N HIS A 31 8.85 2.81 8.18
CA HIS A 31 8.21 1.56 7.89
C HIS A 31 6.71 1.75 7.73
N ILE A 32 6.19 1.27 6.61
CA ILE A 32 4.77 1.32 6.26
C ILE A 32 4.26 -0.11 6.19
N GLU A 33 3.17 -0.38 6.90
CA GLU A 33 2.43 -1.63 6.79
C GLU A 33 1.09 -1.33 6.12
N LEU A 34 0.81 -2.03 5.04
CA LEU A 34 -0.50 -2.02 4.39
C LEU A 34 -1.24 -3.28 4.79
N ARG A 35 -2.49 -3.12 5.18
CA ARG A 35 -3.43 -4.22 5.43
C ARG A 35 -4.75 -3.93 4.73
N VAL A 36 -5.30 -4.96 4.09
CA VAL A 36 -6.64 -4.95 3.53
C VAL A 36 -7.48 -5.93 4.33
N PRO A 37 -8.52 -5.48 5.04
CA PRO A 37 -9.27 -6.32 5.97
C PRO A 37 -9.97 -7.51 5.29
N ASP A 38 -10.37 -7.38 4.03
CA ASP A 38 -11.00 -8.46 3.25
C ASP A 38 -9.99 -9.38 2.53
N GLY A 39 -8.68 -9.14 2.73
CA GLY A 39 -7.65 -9.88 2.01
C GLY A 39 -7.66 -9.64 0.50
N HIS A 40 -8.27 -8.54 0.04
CA HIS A 40 -8.25 -8.23 -1.39
C HIS A 40 -6.81 -8.08 -1.88
N ILE A 41 -6.62 -8.58 -3.08
CA ILE A 41 -5.37 -8.47 -3.82
C ILE A 41 -5.20 -6.99 -4.21
N LEU A 42 -4.02 -6.45 -3.91
CA LEU A 42 -3.55 -5.15 -4.38
C LEU A 42 -2.41 -5.32 -5.38
N PRO A 43 -2.07 -4.28 -6.18
CA PRO A 43 -0.90 -4.30 -7.05
C PRO A 43 0.39 -4.70 -6.31
N VAL A 44 0.46 -4.31 -5.04
CA VAL A 44 1.60 -4.52 -4.18
C VAL A 44 1.47 -5.78 -3.32
N THR A 45 0.32 -6.43 -3.19
CA THR A 45 0.21 -7.64 -2.36
C THR A 45 -0.88 -8.59 -2.82
N GLU A 46 -0.55 -9.87 -2.81
CA GLU A 46 -1.48 -10.94 -3.17
C GLU A 46 -2.34 -11.41 -2.01
N THR A 47 -1.95 -11.10 -0.77
CA THR A 47 -2.60 -11.57 0.45
C THR A 47 -3.35 -10.46 1.19
N GLY A 48 -3.29 -9.23 0.68
CA GLY A 48 -3.83 -8.05 1.35
C GLY A 48 -2.91 -7.49 2.44
N TYR A 49 -1.69 -8.03 2.63
CA TYR A 49 -0.71 -7.46 3.55
C TYR A 49 0.62 -7.14 2.86
N ARG A 50 1.20 -5.95 3.11
CA ARG A 50 2.56 -5.62 2.66
C ARG A 50 3.30 -4.77 3.69
N SER A 51 4.53 -5.18 3.98
CA SER A 51 5.51 -4.38 4.72
C SER A 51 6.45 -3.69 3.74
N HIS A 52 6.60 -2.38 3.85
CA HIS A 52 7.47 -1.57 2.99
C HIS A 52 8.37 -0.65 3.82
N PHE A 53 9.64 -0.56 3.43
CA PHE A 53 10.63 0.28 4.09
C PHE A 53 11.12 1.33 3.11
N LEU A 54 11.21 2.57 3.56
CA LEU A 54 11.62 3.71 2.76
C LEU A 54 12.45 4.67 3.61
N LEU A 55 13.26 5.50 2.95
CA LEU A 55 14.05 6.52 3.65
C LEU A 55 13.14 7.57 4.28
N CYS A 56 13.54 8.08 5.45
CA CYS A 56 12.78 9.12 6.13
C CYS A 56 12.69 10.39 5.28
N GLY A 57 11.55 11.08 5.35
CA GLY A 57 11.29 12.32 4.62
C GLY A 57 10.59 12.12 3.27
N ILE A 58 10.68 10.94 2.65
CA ILE A 58 9.96 10.65 1.40
C ILE A 58 8.45 10.81 1.60
N VAL A 59 7.91 10.30 2.71
CA VAL A 59 6.48 10.42 3.03
C VAL A 59 6.00 11.88 3.05
N GLU A 60 6.84 12.79 3.55
CA GLU A 60 6.53 14.23 3.64
C GLU A 60 6.50 14.88 2.25
N GLU A 61 7.34 14.43 1.31
CA GLU A 61 7.35 14.93 -0.08
C GLU A 61 6.04 14.61 -0.83
N TYR A 62 5.36 13.52 -0.45
CA TYR A 62 4.07 13.13 -1.03
C TYR A 62 2.86 13.71 -0.27
N GLY A 63 3.10 14.63 0.68
CA GLY A 63 2.03 15.24 1.47
C GLY A 63 1.48 14.33 2.58
N GLY A 64 2.21 13.28 2.95
CA GLY A 64 1.84 12.33 3.99
C GLY A 64 1.77 10.88 3.50
N VAL A 65 1.57 9.96 4.44
CA VAL A 65 1.60 8.51 4.15
C VAL A 65 0.44 8.08 3.25
N GLU A 66 -0.72 8.70 3.41
CA GLU A 66 -1.90 8.45 2.58
C GLU A 66 -1.63 8.82 1.11
N GLY A 67 -0.97 9.95 0.88
CA GLY A 67 -0.56 10.42 -0.45
C GLY A 67 0.49 9.51 -1.07
N PHE A 68 1.52 9.14 -0.30
CA PHE A 68 2.55 8.19 -0.74
C PHE A 68 1.94 6.84 -1.12
N VAL A 69 1.13 6.25 -0.25
CA VAL A 69 0.52 4.92 -0.48
C VAL A 69 -0.42 4.97 -1.69
N SER A 70 -1.22 6.02 -1.85
CA SER A 70 -2.10 6.18 -3.01
C SER A 70 -1.30 6.27 -4.32
N ALA A 71 -0.25 7.09 -4.34
CA ALA A 71 0.64 7.23 -5.50
C ALA A 71 1.39 5.93 -5.81
N TRP A 72 1.83 5.21 -4.77
CA TRP A 72 2.52 3.94 -4.90
C TRP A 72 1.60 2.87 -5.49
N LEU A 73 0.38 2.74 -4.99
CA LEU A 73 -0.61 1.80 -5.53
C LEU A 73 -0.99 2.15 -6.97
N ASP A 74 -1.17 3.44 -7.31
CA ASP A 74 -1.44 3.87 -8.69
C ASP A 74 -0.28 3.58 -9.65
N HIS A 75 0.96 3.79 -9.19
CA HIS A 75 2.15 3.47 -9.97
C HIS A 75 2.23 1.99 -10.29
N GLU A 76 2.09 1.14 -9.28
CA GLU A 76 2.15 -0.32 -9.43
C GLU A 76 0.95 -0.84 -10.24
N ALA A 77 -0.21 -0.18 -10.13
CA ALA A 77 -1.38 -0.52 -10.93
C ALA A 77 -1.20 -0.24 -12.44
N LYS A 78 -0.23 0.58 -12.84
CA LYS A 78 0.09 0.81 -14.25
C LYS A 78 0.92 -0.32 -14.86
N SER A 79 1.54 -1.17 -14.04
CA SER A 79 2.36 -2.30 -14.49
C SER A 79 1.53 -3.25 -15.38
N PRO A 80 2.08 -3.71 -16.52
CA PRO A 80 1.38 -4.65 -17.40
C PRO A 80 1.01 -5.95 -16.68
N GLU A 81 1.82 -6.40 -15.72
CA GLU A 81 1.55 -7.59 -14.90
C GLU A 81 0.27 -7.42 -14.07
N TRP A 82 0.10 -6.26 -13.42
CA TRP A 82 -1.10 -5.97 -12.66
C TRP A 82 -2.34 -5.89 -13.56
N LYS A 83 -2.22 -5.25 -14.73
CA LYS A 83 -3.33 -5.17 -15.69
C LYS A 83 -3.75 -6.56 -16.17
N ALA A 84 -2.80 -7.42 -16.52
CA ALA A 84 -3.07 -8.79 -16.93
C ALA A 84 -3.74 -9.60 -15.81
N ARG A 85 -3.29 -9.43 -14.56
CA ARG A 85 -3.89 -10.08 -13.40
C ARG A 85 -5.31 -9.58 -13.09
N LYS A 86 -5.56 -8.27 -13.21
CA LYS A 86 -6.89 -7.67 -13.05
C LYS A 86 -7.85 -8.15 -14.12
N ASP A 87 -7.37 -8.31 -15.36
CA ASP A 87 -8.14 -8.85 -16.48
C ASP A 87 -8.46 -10.34 -16.29
N ALA A 88 -7.46 -11.15 -15.92
CA ALA A 88 -7.63 -12.57 -15.62
C ALA A 88 -8.62 -12.81 -14.46
N ALA A 89 -8.57 -11.99 -13.40
CA ALA A 89 -9.51 -12.06 -12.28
C ALA A 89 -10.95 -11.74 -12.73
N ARG A 90 -11.14 -10.78 -13.65
CA ARG A 90 -12.45 -10.48 -14.25
C ARG A 90 -12.94 -11.62 -15.15
N GLN A 91 -12.04 -12.25 -15.90
CA GLN A 91 -12.37 -13.33 -16.83
C GLN A 91 -12.69 -14.65 -16.12
N MET A 92 -12.08 -14.93 -14.96
CA MET A 92 -12.38 -16.14 -14.17
C MET A 92 -13.71 -16.09 -13.41
N SER A 93 -14.43 -14.95 -13.42
CA SER A 93 -15.80 -14.85 -12.88
C SER A 93 -16.89 -15.21 -13.90
N LEU A 94 -16.54 -15.78 -15.06
CA LEU A 94 -17.47 -16.10 -16.16
C LEU A 94 -18.06 -17.53 -16.15
N PHE A 95 -17.99 -18.26 -15.02
CA PHE A 95 -18.54 -19.62 -14.93
C PHE A 95 -19.46 -19.80 -13.74
#